data_AF-A0A2E3WTW4-F1
#
_entry.id   AF-A0A2E3WTW4-F1
#
_cell.length_a   1.000
_cell.length_b   1.000
_cell.length_c   1.000
_cell.angle_alpha   90.00
_cell.angle_beta   90.00
_cell.angle_gamma   90.00
#
_symmetry.space_group_name_H-M   'P 1'
#
loop_
_entity.id
_entity.type
_entity.pdbx_description
1 polymer ?
#
loop_
_entity_poly.entity_id
_entity_poly.type
_entity_poly.pdbx_seq_one_letter_code
_entity_poly.pdbx_strand_id
1 'polypeptide(L)'
;MDSDEFTQALTNLIRNSIQAVHYRKKQSEKNLKGMITLKSFMLNEKIVAIQVQDNGLGITEQDQKKLFEMQFSTKSKEEGTGIGLSIARRFVRGFGGDLILKESTPGAGSVFEIQLPSAAAVEEEQESAHEEAS
;
A
#
# COMPACT_ATOMS: atom_id res chain seq x y z
N MET A 1 -15.28 0.43 9.64
CA MET A 1 -13.92 -0.01 9.27
C MET A 1 -13.45 -1.00 10.32
N ASP A 2 -13.03 -2.19 9.90
CA ASP A 2 -12.46 -3.19 10.81
C ASP A 2 -10.99 -2.83 11.09
N SER A 3 -10.66 -2.69 12.38
CA SER A 3 -9.32 -2.26 12.82
C SER A 3 -8.25 -3.32 12.53
N ASP A 4 -8.60 -4.61 12.59
CA ASP A 4 -7.66 -5.71 12.38
C ASP A 4 -7.32 -5.83 10.89
N GLU A 5 -8.32 -5.72 10.02
CA GLU A 5 -8.12 -5.73 8.57
C GLU A 5 -7.24 -4.56 8.10
N PHE A 6 -7.45 -3.36 8.65
CA PHE A 6 -6.60 -2.21 8.35
C PHE A 6 -5.18 -2.38 8.88
N THR A 7 -5.04 -2.85 10.13
CA THR A 7 -3.74 -3.15 10.74
C THR A 7 -2.97 -4.16 9.89
N GLN A 8 -3.66 -5.19 9.37
CA GLN A 8 -3.08 -6.18 8.49
C GLN A 8 -2.65 -5.59 7.15
N ALA A 9 -3.45 -4.71 6.55
CA ALA A 9 -3.11 -4.02 5.31
C ALA A 9 -1.83 -3.17 5.47
N LEU A 10 -1.77 -2.36 6.53
CA LEU A 10 -0.61 -1.52 6.82
C LEU A 10 0.64 -2.35 7.13
N THR A 11 0.48 -3.41 7.93
CA THR A 11 1.59 -4.34 8.27
C THR A 11 2.16 -5.00 7.02
N ASN A 12 1.31 -5.37 6.05
CA ASN A 12 1.78 -5.94 4.78
C ASN A 12 2.65 -4.95 4.01
N LEU A 13 2.28 -3.67 3.95
CA LEU A 13 3.07 -2.64 3.27
C LEU A 13 4.42 -2.40 3.96
N ILE A 14 4.42 -2.28 5.29
CA ILE A 14 5.63 -2.07 6.08
C ILE A 14 6.57 -3.28 5.93
N ARG A 15 6.05 -4.51 6.03
CA ARG A 15 6.86 -5.73 5.84
C ARG A 15 7.48 -5.79 4.44
N ASN A 16 6.71 -5.45 3.41
CA ASN A 16 7.22 -5.40 2.04
C ASN A 16 8.35 -4.37 1.88
N SER A 17 8.21 -3.20 2.52
CA SER A 17 9.20 -2.12 2.55
C SER A 17 10.50 -2.56 3.24
N ILE A 18 10.38 -3.19 4.42
CA ILE A 18 11.54 -3.74 5.15
C ILE A 18 12.29 -4.76 4.29
N GLN A 19 11.56 -5.65 3.63
CA GLN A 19 12.16 -6.64 2.74
C GLN A 19 12.85 -5.97 1.55
N ALA A 20 12.23 -4.99 0.89
CA ALA A 20 12.82 -4.29 -0.25
C ALA A 20 14.14 -3.60 0.12
N VAL A 21 14.20 -2.95 1.28
CA VAL A 21 15.41 -2.34 1.84
C VAL A 21 16.47 -3.40 2.15
N HIS A 22 16.07 -4.51 2.79
CA HIS A 22 16.98 -5.61 3.11
C HIS A 22 17.64 -6.20 1.85
N TYR A 23 16.86 -6.45 0.79
CA TYR A 23 17.41 -6.98 -0.44
C TYR A 23 18.34 -6.01 -1.15
N ARG A 24 18.03 -4.70 -1.16
CA ARG A 24 18.96 -3.70 -1.75
C ARG A 24 20.28 -3.69 -1.02
N LYS A 25 20.25 -3.77 0.31
CA LYS A 25 21.45 -3.86 1.14
C LYS A 25 22.28 -5.10 0.83
N LYS A 26 21.63 -6.25 0.60
CA LYS A 26 22.31 -7.52 0.29
C LYS A 26 22.87 -7.57 -1.12
N GLN A 27 22.17 -7.03 -2.11
CA GLN A 27 22.48 -7.20 -3.53
C GLN A 27 23.34 -6.07 -4.12
N SER A 28 23.03 -4.82 -3.79
CA SER A 28 23.56 -3.68 -4.55
C SER A 28 24.32 -2.67 -3.69
N GLU A 29 23.96 -2.52 -2.41
CA GLU A 29 24.47 -1.42 -1.59
C GLU A 29 24.60 -1.79 -0.09
N LYS A 30 25.69 -2.48 0.28
CA LYS A 30 25.92 -2.98 1.66
C LYS A 30 25.80 -1.94 2.77
N ASN A 31 26.13 -0.68 2.47
CA ASN A 31 26.13 0.42 3.44
C ASN A 31 24.84 1.27 3.40
N LEU A 32 23.81 0.84 2.67
CA LEU A 32 22.53 1.53 2.63
C LEU A 32 21.97 1.74 4.05
N LYS A 33 21.67 3.00 4.37
CA LYS A 33 20.83 3.34 5.51
C LYS A 33 19.37 3.16 5.10
N GLY A 34 18.80 2.03 5.51
CA GLY A 34 17.41 1.71 5.24
C GLY A 34 16.47 2.76 5.84
N MET A 35 15.51 3.22 5.05
CA MET A 35 14.53 4.21 5.47
C MET A 35 13.15 3.79 4.98
N ILE A 36 12.19 3.87 5.89
CA ILE A 36 10.77 3.71 5.60
C ILE A 36 10.07 4.92 6.20
N THR A 37 9.22 5.58 5.42
CA THR A 37 8.51 6.79 5.84
C THR A 37 7.02 6.57 5.67
N LEU A 38 6.27 6.85 6.74
CA LEU A 38 4.81 6.88 6.72
C LEU A 38 4.36 8.34 6.74
N LYS A 39 3.45 8.69 5.84
CA LYS A 39 2.82 10.02 5.79
C LYS A 39 1.32 9.85 5.61
N SER A 40 0.53 10.66 6.29
CA SER A 40 -0.88 10.80 6.01
C SER A 40 -1.22 12.25 5.71
N PHE A 41 -2.13 12.48 4.77
CA PHE A 41 -2.56 13.80 4.36
C PHE A 41 -3.90 13.71 3.60
N MET A 42 -4.62 14.82 3.52
CA MET A 42 -5.79 14.94 2.65
C MET A 42 -5.32 15.09 1.20
N LEU A 43 -5.74 14.21 0.29
CA LEU A 43 -5.53 14.40 -1.16
C LEU A 43 -6.48 15.48 -1.69
N ASN A 44 -7.68 15.51 -1.13
CA ASN A 44 -8.72 16.53 -1.32
C ASN A 44 -9.68 16.42 -0.13
N GLU A 45 -10.78 17.19 -0.14
CA GLU A 45 -11.78 17.22 0.94
C GLU A 45 -12.42 15.85 1.22
N LYS A 46 -12.47 14.98 0.21
CA LYS A 46 -13.16 13.69 0.27
C LYS A 46 -12.23 12.49 0.48
N ILE A 47 -10.92 12.64 0.33
CA ILE A 47 -9.98 11.51 0.33
C ILE A 47 -8.80 11.76 1.26
N VAL A 48 -8.60 10.83 2.20
CA VAL A 48 -7.39 10.71 3.02
C VAL A 48 -6.42 9.75 2.32
N ALA A 49 -5.17 10.18 2.15
CA ALA A 49 -4.08 9.32 1.71
C ALA A 49 -3.18 8.91 2.88
N ILE A 50 -2.70 7.67 2.84
CA ILE A 50 -1.63 7.16 3.69
C ILE A 50 -0.56 6.55 2.79
N GLN A 51 0.61 7.17 2.76
CA GLN A 51 1.76 6.72 1.98
C GLN A 51 2.75 5.93 2.83
N VAL A 52 3.22 4.81 2.30
CA VAL A 52 4.35 4.03 2.80
C VAL A 52 5.45 4.10 1.73
N GLN A 53 6.50 4.87 2.02
CA GLN A 53 7.65 5.07 1.17
C GLN A 53 8.85 4.28 1.70
N ASP A 54 9.58 3.59 0.82
CA ASP A 54 10.85 2.93 1.13
C ASP A 54 11.96 3.40 0.18
N ASN A 55 13.22 3.28 0.61
CA ASN A 55 14.40 3.48 -0.25
C ASN A 55 15.04 2.15 -0.68
N GLY A 56 14.23 1.10 -0.82
CA GLY A 56 14.65 -0.25 -1.17
C GLY A 56 14.96 -0.44 -2.65
N LEU A 57 14.81 -1.68 -3.12
CA LEU A 57 15.17 -2.07 -4.49
C LEU A 57 14.33 -1.41 -5.59
N GLY A 58 13.16 -0.87 -5.27
CA GLY A 58 12.17 -0.52 -6.28
C GLY A 58 11.60 -1.74 -7.01
N ILE A 59 10.75 -1.48 -8.00
CA ILE A 59 9.98 -2.50 -8.74
C ILE A 59 10.14 -2.24 -10.24
N THR A 60 10.45 -3.27 -11.02
CA THR A 60 10.56 -3.15 -12.48
C THR A 60 9.19 -2.88 -13.11
N GLU A 61 9.14 -2.18 -14.25
CA GLU A 61 7.88 -1.90 -14.96
C GLU A 61 7.09 -3.19 -15.30
N GLN A 62 7.80 -4.28 -15.57
CA GLN A 62 7.19 -5.58 -15.84
C GLN A 62 6.48 -6.15 -14.60
N ASP A 63 7.11 -6.05 -13.43
CA ASP A 63 6.56 -6.55 -12.17
C ASP A 63 5.45 -5.64 -11.62
N GLN A 64 5.52 -4.33 -11.87
CA GLN A 64 4.48 -3.37 -11.47
C GLN A 64 3.11 -3.74 -12.04
N LYS A 65 3.06 -4.29 -13.26
CA LYS A 65 1.82 -4.72 -13.93
C LYS A 65 1.12 -5.89 -13.22
N LYS A 66 1.88 -6.68 -12.47
CA LYS A 66 1.41 -7.91 -11.81
C LYS A 66 1.35 -7.78 -10.28
N LEU A 67 1.72 -6.61 -9.76
CA LEU A 67 1.99 -6.39 -8.33
C LEU A 67 0.83 -6.74 -7.39
N PHE A 68 -0.41 -6.64 -7.89
CA PHE A 68 -1.62 -6.93 -7.13
C PHE A 68 -2.28 -8.28 -7.51
N GLU A 69 -1.66 -9.05 -8.41
CA GLU A 69 -2.12 -10.41 -8.72
C GLU A 69 -1.86 -11.34 -7.54
N MET A 70 -2.79 -12.26 -7.27
CA MET A 70 -2.59 -13.24 -6.20
C MET A 70 -1.40 -14.15 -6.51
N GLN A 71 -0.61 -14.44 -5.48
CA GLN A 71 0.57 -15.32 -5.54
C GLN A 71 1.72 -14.79 -6.43
N PHE A 72 1.61 -13.57 -6.94
CA PHE A 72 2.73 -12.93 -7.62
C PHE A 72 3.77 -12.47 -6.59
N SER A 73 5.01 -12.90 -6.78
CA SER A 73 6.15 -12.52 -5.92
C SER A 73 7.43 -12.60 -6.74
N THR A 74 8.27 -11.57 -6.61
CA THR A 74 9.66 -11.59 -7.12
C THR A 74 10.64 -12.23 -6.12
N LYS A 75 10.14 -12.66 -4.96
CA LYS A 75 10.90 -13.28 -3.86
C LYS A 75 10.68 -14.79 -3.85
N SER A 76 11.60 -15.54 -3.25
CA SER A 76 11.42 -16.98 -3.06
C SER A 76 10.19 -17.30 -2.21
N LYS A 77 9.63 -18.51 -2.34
CA LYS A 77 8.43 -18.94 -1.59
C LYS A 77 8.61 -18.91 -0.07
N GLU A 78 9.85 -19.10 0.39
CA GLU A 78 10.23 -19.05 1.81
C GLU A 78 10.22 -17.61 2.36
N GLU A 79 10.40 -16.61 1.49
CA GLU A 79 10.52 -15.19 1.85
C GLU A 79 9.20 -14.42 1.69
N GLY A 80 8.23 -14.97 0.95
CA GLY A 80 6.90 -14.40 0.80
C GLY A 80 5.95 -15.26 -0.03
N THR A 81 4.67 -15.24 0.36
CA THR A 81 3.60 -15.99 -0.34
C THR A 81 3.08 -15.30 -1.59
N GLY A 82 3.44 -14.03 -1.83
CA GLY A 82 2.86 -13.21 -2.91
C GLY A 82 1.40 -12.78 -2.66
N ILE A 83 0.91 -12.93 -1.42
CA ILE A 83 -0.50 -12.66 -1.08
C ILE A 83 -0.69 -11.30 -0.36
N GLY A 84 0.39 -10.73 0.20
CA GLY A 84 0.28 -9.56 1.09
C GLY A 84 -0.36 -8.32 0.45
N LEU A 85 0.04 -7.97 -0.78
CA LEU A 85 -0.50 -6.78 -1.47
C LEU A 85 -1.92 -6.98 -1.99
N SER A 86 -2.26 -8.18 -2.48
CA SER A 86 -3.61 -8.50 -2.93
C SER A 86 -4.61 -8.50 -1.77
N ILE A 87 -4.23 -9.06 -0.61
CA ILE A 87 -5.05 -8.97 0.62
C ILE A 87 -5.18 -7.52 1.10
N ALA A 88 -4.08 -6.77 1.17
CA ALA A 88 -4.12 -5.38 1.62
C ALA A 88 -5.04 -4.54 0.72
N ARG A 89 -4.95 -4.69 -0.61
CA ARG A 89 -5.83 -4.00 -1.55
C ARG A 89 -7.29 -4.43 -1.40
N ARG A 90 -7.55 -5.71 -1.13
CA ARG A 90 -8.92 -6.19 -0.86
C ARG A 90 -9.53 -5.51 0.37
N PHE A 91 -8.80 -5.43 1.48
CA PHE A 91 -9.28 -4.76 2.69
C PHE A 91 -9.55 -3.28 2.45
N VAL A 92 -8.60 -2.57 1.84
CA VAL A 92 -8.76 -1.13 1.55
C VAL A 92 -9.98 -0.87 0.65
N ARG A 93 -10.21 -1.73 -0.36
CA ARG A 93 -11.42 -1.66 -1.20
C ARG A 93 -12.70 -1.95 -0.44
N GLY A 94 -12.66 -2.85 0.55
CA GLY A 94 -13.77 -3.09 1.47
C GLY A 94 -14.14 -1.86 2.29
N PHE A 95 -13.23 -0.91 2.46
CA PHE A 95 -13.47 0.37 3.13
C PHE A 95 -13.88 1.52 2.19
N GLY A 96 -14.19 1.21 0.92
CA GLY A 96 -14.52 2.24 -0.09
C GLY A 96 -13.30 2.95 -0.68
N GLY A 97 -12.09 2.45 -0.41
CA GLY A 97 -10.84 3.02 -0.88
C GLY A 97 -10.16 2.24 -2.01
N ASP A 98 -8.89 2.58 -2.30
CA ASP A 98 -8.00 1.71 -3.06
C ASP A 98 -6.56 1.77 -2.54
N LEU A 99 -5.80 0.69 -2.78
CA LEU A 99 -4.36 0.65 -2.58
C LEU A 99 -3.67 0.71 -3.94
N ILE A 100 -2.83 1.72 -4.14
CA ILE A 100 -2.11 1.95 -5.40
C ILE A 100 -0.60 1.97 -5.19
N LEU A 101 0.14 1.67 -6.26
CA LEU A 101 1.56 2.02 -6.36
C LEU A 101 1.64 3.44 -6.91
N LYS A 102 2.10 4.40 -6.09
CA LYS A 102 2.19 5.81 -6.47
C LYS A 102 3.42 6.10 -7.32
N GLU A 103 4.57 5.58 -6.88
CA GLU A 103 5.82 5.65 -7.63
C GLU A 103 6.69 4.43 -7.30
N SER A 104 7.53 4.01 -8.25
CA SER A 104 8.61 3.08 -7.96
C SER A 104 9.66 3.19 -9.06
N THR A 105 10.94 3.22 -8.66
CA THR A 105 12.06 3.22 -9.61
C THR A 105 13.08 2.18 -9.14
N PRO A 106 13.52 1.26 -10.01
CA PRO A 106 14.57 0.30 -9.69
C PRO A 106 15.81 1.00 -9.12
N GLY A 107 16.26 0.56 -7.94
CA GLY A 107 17.39 1.13 -7.22
C GLY A 107 17.10 2.45 -6.49
N ALA A 108 15.87 2.97 -6.49
CA ALA A 108 15.51 4.19 -5.74
C ALA A 108 14.48 3.93 -4.62
N GLY A 109 13.65 2.89 -4.77
CA GLY A 109 12.61 2.54 -3.81
C GLY A 109 11.21 2.62 -4.39
N SER A 110 10.19 2.58 -3.52
CA SER A 110 8.78 2.59 -3.90
C SER A 110 7.94 3.42 -2.93
N VAL A 111 6.81 3.93 -3.42
CA VAL A 111 5.74 4.54 -2.62
C VAL A 111 4.44 3.82 -2.90
N PHE A 112 3.89 3.18 -1.87
CA PHE A 112 2.53 2.67 -1.87
C PHE A 112 1.61 3.68 -1.20
N GLU A 113 0.40 3.86 -1.74
CA GLU A 113 -0.59 4.82 -1.23
C GLU A 113 -1.94 4.12 -1.01
N ILE A 114 -2.40 4.14 0.23
CA ILE A 114 -3.77 3.81 0.61
C ILE A 114 -4.59 5.08 0.48
N GLN A 115 -5.67 5.04 -0.30
CA GLN A 115 -6.65 6.12 -0.40
C GLN A 115 -7.95 5.65 0.24
N LEU A 116 -8.51 6.45 1.15
CA LEU A 116 -9.75 6.16 1.86
C LEU A 116 -10.68 7.37 1.81
N PRO A 117 -12.01 7.18 1.77
CA PRO A 117 -12.96 8.26 2.01
C PRO A 117 -12.67 8.98 3.33
N SER A 118 -12.77 10.30 3.33
CA SER A 118 -12.70 11.10 4.55
C SER A 118 -13.96 10.89 5.39
N ALA A 119 -13.88 11.19 6.69
CA ALA A 119 -15.06 11.10 7.57
C ALA A 119 -16.24 11.92 7.04
N ALA A 120 -15.98 13.14 6.55
CA ALA A 120 -16.99 14.00 5.94
C ALA A 120 -17.63 13.38 4.69
N ALA A 121 -16.82 12.75 3.82
CA ALA A 121 -17.37 12.08 2.62
C ALA A 121 -18.28 10.89 2.97
N VAL A 122 -17.96 10.15 4.03
CA VAL A 122 -18.79 9.03 4.51
C VAL A 122 -20.12 9.55 5.08
N GLU A 123 -20.11 10.67 5.79
CA GLU A 123 -21.32 11.30 6.34
C GLU A 123 -22.25 11.81 5.21
N GLU A 124 -21.71 12.49 4.18
CA GLU A 124 -22.47 12.96 3.01
C GLU A 124 -23.17 11.80 2.24
N GLU A 125 -22.49 10.66 2.07
CA GLU A 125 -23.07 9.47 1.41
C GLU A 125 -24.20 8.85 2.23
N GLN A 126 -24.12 8.89 3.56
CA GLN A 126 -25.17 8.36 4.44
C GLN A 126 -26.42 9.24 4.46
N GLU A 127 -26.25 10.56 4.44
CA GLU A 127 -27.37 11.51 4.39
C GLU A 127 -28.13 11.41 3.06
N SER A 128 -27.41 11.39 1.93
CA SER A 128 -28.03 11.25 0.60
C SER A 128 -28.77 9.92 0.41
N ALA A 129 -28.22 8.81 0.91
CA ALA A 129 -28.89 7.51 0.86
C ALA A 129 -30.16 7.44 1.72
N HIS A 130 -30.27 8.26 2.78
CA HIS A 130 -31.46 8.32 3.63
C HIS A 130 -32.59 9.14 2.99
N GLU A 131 -32.24 10.21 2.27
CA GLU A 131 -33.20 11.03 1.50
C GLU A 131 -33.79 10.28 0.30
N GLU A 132 -33.01 9.49 -0.44
CA GLU A 132 -33.52 8.71 -1.58
C GLU A 132 -34.43 7.54 -1.19
N ALA A 133 -34.35 7.07 0.06
CA ALA A 133 -35.14 5.96 0.58
C ALA A 133 -36.44 6.40 1.28
N SER A 134 -36.69 7.70 1.41
CA SER A 134 -37.86 8.30 2.07
C SER A 134 -38.90 8.81 1.07
#